data_AF-A0A846AAF8-F1
#
_entry.id   AF-A0A846AAF8-F1
#
_cell.length_a   1.000
_cell.length_b   1.000
_cell.length_c   1.000
_cell.angle_alpha   90.00
_cell.angle_beta   90.00
_cell.angle_gamma   90.00
#
_symmetry.space_group_name_H-M   'P 1'
#
loop_
_entity.id
_entity.type
_entity.pdbx_description
1 polymer ?
#
loop_
_entity_poly.entity_id
_entity_poly.type
_entity_poly.pdbx_seq_one_letter_code
_entity_poly.pdbx_strand_id
1 'polypeptide(L)'
;MCNRSKEVQIIIRLAFVIDGSHRLSSLSAWVNDDYGDGDISKYFYDTMIPDEQKEIADQTRKLVNKKVGSYRDFRLALTHPDKVKPEIVEYSKNLAALAIQLQWVEGDASKAENSYFKINQQSAPIDKTERKLLKSRRKPNSIAARAIIRSGKGNKYWSSFSDEIQNQIQEIAEEINQILFEPKLQTPIKTLDVPLAGKLYSNQTLSLILDFINIVNNIDFNNKGLNDDTTGETTIELLKKTRRIAYKLNSNHPSSLGLHPIVYFYSRQGRHRTVSFLAMVDFLIVLDRQNKLNSFIKVRKDFEGFILDYDYLTQQILYKKRSVQDSYKHISNLFQKVIIGLNSQNTIENIINDITSNRDFNYLKIGQEKKQDNSCEQDFKTNKKSEIYIRDTLSNAPRCKICNGFIHRNSIHIDHKQRKRDGGSATVDNGQITHPYCNSGYKN
;
A
#
# COMPACT_ATOMS: atom_id res chain seq x y z
N MET A 1 4.77 37.21 -59.45
CA MET A 1 4.49 35.75 -59.48
C MET A 1 5.57 35.03 -58.68
N CYS A 2 5.14 34.21 -57.73
CA CYS A 2 5.88 33.17 -56.98
C CYS A 2 7.10 33.56 -56.11
N ASN A 3 6.79 33.88 -54.86
CA ASN A 3 7.56 33.48 -53.67
C ASN A 3 7.58 31.94 -53.54
N ARG A 4 8.75 31.34 -53.25
CA ARG A 4 8.85 30.07 -52.53
C ARG A 4 10.08 30.08 -51.61
N SER A 5 9.86 30.52 -50.38
CA SER A 5 10.70 30.16 -49.23
C SER A 5 10.57 28.65 -48.99
N LYS A 6 11.69 27.92 -49.04
CA LYS A 6 11.76 26.53 -48.58
C LYS A 6 11.83 26.53 -47.06
N GLU A 7 10.72 26.24 -46.40
CA GLU A 7 10.72 25.81 -45.00
C GLU A 7 11.38 24.44 -44.91
N VAL A 8 12.48 24.37 -44.15
CA VAL A 8 13.11 23.11 -43.76
C VAL A 8 12.30 22.55 -42.58
N GLN A 9 11.42 21.60 -42.86
CA GLN A 9 10.80 20.79 -41.81
C GLN A 9 11.86 19.86 -41.20
N ILE A 10 12.31 20.16 -39.98
CA ILE A 10 13.09 19.23 -39.17
C ILE A 10 12.15 18.12 -38.71
N ILE A 11 12.21 16.96 -39.38
CA ILE A 11 11.51 15.75 -38.94
C ILE A 11 12.34 15.13 -37.81
N ILE A 12 11.92 15.34 -36.56
CA ILE A 12 12.48 14.60 -35.42
C ILE A 12 11.92 13.18 -35.45
N ARG A 13 12.74 12.20 -35.84
CA ARG A 13 12.43 10.77 -35.69
C ARG A 13 12.80 10.34 -34.28
N LEU A 14 11.80 10.12 -33.43
CA LEU A 14 11.99 9.51 -32.12
C LEU A 14 11.98 7.98 -32.25
N ALA A 15 13.05 7.32 -31.81
CA ALA A 15 13.11 5.87 -31.70
C ALA A 15 12.85 5.47 -30.25
N PHE A 16 11.82 4.64 -30.03
CA PHE A 16 11.51 4.10 -28.70
C PHE A 16 11.81 2.61 -28.67
N VAL A 17 12.48 2.18 -27.61
CA VAL A 17 12.76 0.78 -27.32
C VAL A 17 11.73 0.27 -26.34
N ILE A 18 11.05 -0.81 -26.70
CA ILE A 18 10.03 -1.45 -25.85
C ILE A 18 10.54 -2.81 -25.45
N ASP A 19 10.99 -2.95 -24.21
CA ASP A 19 11.43 -4.23 -23.65
C ASP A 19 10.74 -4.46 -22.29
N GLY A 20 9.99 -5.55 -22.19
CA GLY A 20 9.15 -5.90 -21.06
C GLY A 20 9.90 -6.49 -19.87
N SER A 21 11.05 -5.94 -19.49
CA SER A 21 12.01 -6.60 -18.59
C SER A 21 12.50 -7.96 -19.15
N HIS A 22 12.73 -8.03 -20.47
CA HIS A 22 13.17 -9.23 -21.15
C HIS A 22 14.67 -9.16 -21.47
N ARG A 23 15.04 -9.33 -22.74
CA ARG A 23 16.45 -9.56 -23.13
C ARG A 23 17.26 -8.27 -23.12
N LEU A 24 16.69 -7.19 -23.66
CA LEU A 24 17.45 -5.96 -23.87
C LEU A 24 17.62 -5.16 -22.57
N SER A 25 16.60 -5.11 -21.72
CA SER A 25 16.68 -4.52 -20.38
C SER A 25 17.64 -5.30 -19.48
N SER A 26 17.63 -6.64 -19.53
CA SER A 26 18.61 -7.47 -18.80
C SER A 26 20.04 -7.21 -19.25
N LEU A 27 20.27 -7.08 -20.57
CA LEU A 27 21.57 -6.75 -21.11
C LEU A 27 22.00 -5.32 -20.71
N SER A 28 21.08 -4.36 -20.80
CA SER A 28 21.31 -2.98 -20.37
C SER A 28 21.66 -2.91 -18.88
N ALA A 29 20.93 -3.62 -18.02
CA ALA A 29 21.22 -3.71 -16.59
C ALA A 29 22.62 -4.27 -16.33
N TRP A 30 23.02 -5.34 -17.03
CA TRP A 30 24.36 -5.92 -16.91
C TRP A 30 25.47 -4.99 -17.41
N VAL A 31 25.28 -4.34 -18.57
CA VAL A 31 26.26 -3.40 -19.14
C VAL A 31 26.50 -2.22 -18.22
N ASN A 32 25.45 -1.72 -17.59
CA ASN A 32 25.52 -0.57 -16.69
C ASN A 32 25.77 -0.94 -15.22
N ASP A 33 25.85 -2.24 -14.88
CA ASP A 33 25.88 -2.76 -13.50
C ASP A 33 24.76 -2.18 -12.60
N ASP A 34 23.60 -1.92 -13.21
CA ASP A 34 22.44 -1.32 -12.57
C ASP A 34 21.27 -2.29 -12.60
N TYR A 35 21.07 -3.00 -11.49
CA TYR A 35 19.98 -3.96 -11.31
C TYR A 35 18.79 -3.37 -10.54
N GLY A 36 18.61 -2.04 -10.63
CA GLY A 36 17.61 -1.30 -9.87
C GLY A 36 18.18 -0.53 -8.67
N ASP A 37 19.50 -0.49 -8.50
CA ASP A 37 20.20 0.17 -7.40
C ASP A 37 21.42 1.02 -7.84
N GLY A 38 21.76 1.00 -9.12
CA GLY A 38 22.90 1.74 -9.69
C GLY A 38 22.59 3.22 -9.92
N ASP A 39 23.49 3.93 -10.60
CA ASP A 39 23.40 5.38 -10.73
C ASP A 39 22.24 5.83 -11.63
N ILE A 40 21.88 5.02 -12.65
CA ILE A 40 20.72 5.29 -13.50
C ILE A 40 19.44 5.18 -12.67
N SER A 41 19.32 4.12 -11.87
CA SER A 41 18.19 3.91 -10.96
C SER A 41 18.12 4.99 -9.89
N LYS A 42 19.25 5.40 -9.30
CA LYS A 42 19.28 6.48 -8.31
C LYS A 42 18.81 7.79 -8.91
N TYR A 43 19.26 8.14 -10.11
CA TYR A 43 18.80 9.34 -10.79
C TYR A 43 17.30 9.27 -11.09
N PHE A 44 16.81 8.13 -11.56
CA PHE A 44 15.40 7.93 -11.89
C PHE A 44 14.47 7.98 -10.67
N TYR A 45 14.93 7.47 -9.52
CA TYR A 45 14.14 7.39 -8.29
C TYR A 45 14.45 8.50 -7.28
N ASP A 46 15.09 9.60 -7.70
CA ASP A 46 15.52 10.69 -6.81
C ASP A 46 16.25 10.17 -5.56
N THR A 47 17.12 9.16 -5.75
CA THR A 47 17.88 8.42 -4.74
C THR A 47 17.06 7.57 -3.75
N MET A 48 15.72 7.56 -3.84
CA MET A 48 14.83 6.77 -2.99
C MET A 48 14.68 5.34 -3.49
N ILE A 49 15.69 4.52 -3.20
CA ILE A 49 15.67 3.08 -3.49
C ILE A 49 15.43 2.31 -2.18
N PRO A 50 14.37 1.49 -2.08
CA PRO A 50 14.07 0.69 -0.90
C PRO A 50 15.21 -0.27 -0.56
N ASP A 51 15.45 -0.52 0.72
CA ASP A 51 16.57 -1.38 1.17
C ASP A 51 16.45 -2.80 0.63
N GLU A 52 15.24 -3.36 0.59
CA GLU A 52 14.97 -4.66 -0.02
C GLU A 52 15.28 -4.67 -1.53
N GLN A 53 15.00 -3.58 -2.25
CA GLN A 53 15.34 -3.48 -3.67
C GLN A 53 16.86 -3.50 -3.85
N LYS A 54 17.62 -2.86 -2.95
CA LYS A 54 19.09 -2.93 -2.93
C LYS A 54 19.59 -4.34 -2.61
N GLU A 55 18.96 -5.03 -1.66
CA GLU A 55 19.30 -6.43 -1.33
C GLU A 55 19.06 -7.36 -2.53
N ILE A 56 17.92 -7.22 -3.21
CA ILE A 56 17.61 -8.00 -4.42
C ILE A 56 18.59 -7.69 -5.55
N ALA A 57 18.94 -6.41 -5.73
CA ALA A 57 19.90 -5.99 -6.74
C ALA A 57 21.30 -6.56 -6.46
N ASP A 58 21.77 -6.53 -5.21
CA ASP A 58 23.03 -7.14 -4.80
C ASP A 58 23.05 -8.67 -4.98
N GLN A 59 21.97 -9.36 -4.63
CA GLN A 59 21.83 -10.79 -4.89
C GLN A 59 21.88 -11.10 -6.40
N THR A 60 21.21 -10.28 -7.20
CA THR A 60 21.19 -10.40 -8.67
C THR A 60 22.58 -10.17 -9.25
N ARG A 61 23.26 -9.10 -8.83
CA ARG A 61 24.64 -8.78 -9.22
C ARG A 61 25.59 -9.93 -8.89
N LYS A 62 25.52 -10.48 -7.68
CA LYS A 62 26.33 -11.65 -7.27
C LYS A 62 26.04 -12.87 -8.15
N LEU A 63 24.77 -13.13 -8.48
CA LEU A 63 24.38 -14.25 -9.34
C LEU A 63 24.92 -14.08 -10.77
N VAL A 64 24.81 -12.88 -11.33
CA VAL A 64 25.31 -12.57 -12.68
C VAL A 64 26.83 -12.63 -12.73
N ASN A 65 27.53 -12.02 -11.77
CA ASN A 65 28.99 -12.07 -11.68
C ASN A 65 29.51 -13.50 -11.51
N LYS A 66 28.78 -14.36 -10.79
CA LYS A 66 29.13 -15.78 -10.65
C LYS A 66 28.94 -16.58 -11.95
N LYS A 67 27.87 -16.32 -12.70
CA LYS A 67 27.50 -17.12 -13.89
C LYS A 67 28.12 -16.62 -15.20
N VAL A 68 28.21 -15.31 -15.38
CA VAL A 68 28.61 -14.66 -16.65
C VAL A 68 29.89 -13.84 -16.46
N GLY A 69 30.04 -13.18 -15.30
CA GLY A 69 31.10 -12.20 -15.05
C GLY A 69 30.60 -10.76 -15.22
N SER A 70 31.40 -9.79 -14.78
CA SER A 70 31.01 -8.39 -14.86
C SER A 70 31.26 -7.83 -16.27
N TYR A 71 30.44 -6.89 -16.74
CA TYR A 71 30.68 -6.25 -18.04
C TYR A 71 32.03 -5.49 -18.08
N ARG A 72 32.48 -4.99 -16.92
CA ARG A 72 33.79 -4.36 -16.77
C ARG A 72 34.93 -5.32 -17.13
N ASP A 73 34.82 -6.60 -16.77
CA ASP A 73 35.81 -7.61 -17.13
C ASP A 73 35.81 -7.87 -18.64
N PHE A 74 34.63 -7.88 -19.29
CA PHE A 74 34.52 -8.02 -20.74
C PHE A 74 35.17 -6.84 -21.47
N ARG A 75 34.98 -5.61 -20.97
CA ARG A 75 35.66 -4.41 -21.49
C ARG A 75 37.17 -4.50 -21.31
N LEU A 76 37.64 -5.00 -20.17
CA LEU A 76 39.07 -5.15 -19.89
C LEU A 76 39.70 -6.21 -20.80
N ALA A 77 39.02 -7.31 -21.09
CA ALA A 77 39.49 -8.40 -21.95
C ALA A 77 39.93 -7.94 -23.36
N LEU A 78 39.31 -6.86 -23.88
CA LEU A 78 39.65 -6.29 -25.18
C LEU A 78 41.05 -5.65 -25.23
N THR A 79 41.58 -5.20 -24.08
CA THR A 79 42.87 -4.50 -23.99
C THR A 79 43.91 -5.26 -23.18
N HIS A 80 43.48 -6.05 -22.19
CA HIS A 80 44.32 -6.80 -21.26
C HIS A 80 43.75 -8.21 -21.02
N PRO A 81 43.83 -9.10 -22.02
CA PRO A 81 43.22 -10.43 -21.93
C PRO A 81 43.84 -11.34 -20.86
N ASP A 82 45.07 -11.06 -20.44
CA ASP A 82 45.82 -11.76 -19.39
C ASP A 82 45.28 -11.47 -17.97
N LYS A 83 44.55 -10.37 -17.80
CA LYS A 83 44.05 -9.92 -16.48
C LYS A 83 42.66 -10.45 -16.13
N VAL A 84 42.04 -11.22 -17.01
CA VAL A 84 40.68 -11.76 -16.84
C VAL A 84 40.67 -13.27 -17.04
N LYS A 85 39.57 -13.92 -16.66
CA LYS A 85 39.42 -15.37 -16.84
C LYS A 85 39.43 -15.72 -18.34
N PRO A 86 40.05 -16.84 -18.76
CA PRO A 86 40.08 -17.27 -20.16
C PRO A 86 38.68 -17.35 -20.81
N GLU A 87 37.68 -17.83 -20.06
CA GLU A 87 36.28 -17.89 -20.49
C GLU A 87 35.72 -16.50 -20.88
N ILE A 88 36.07 -15.44 -20.13
CA ILE A 88 35.62 -14.07 -20.41
C ILE A 88 36.26 -13.57 -21.71
N VAL A 89 37.53 -13.93 -21.97
CA VAL A 89 38.20 -13.58 -23.24
C VAL A 89 37.47 -14.22 -24.42
N GLU A 90 37.08 -15.50 -24.30
CA GLU A 90 36.31 -16.19 -25.34
C GLU A 90 34.92 -15.55 -25.53
N TYR A 91 34.17 -15.34 -24.44
CA TYR A 91 32.84 -14.73 -24.50
C TYR A 91 32.88 -13.30 -25.06
N SER A 92 33.93 -12.52 -24.76
CA SER A 92 34.07 -11.15 -25.26
C SER A 92 34.21 -11.09 -26.78
N LYS A 93 34.94 -12.03 -27.40
CA LYS A 93 35.05 -12.16 -28.86
C LYS A 93 33.71 -12.52 -29.49
N ASN A 94 32.97 -13.45 -28.88
CA ASN A 94 31.65 -13.87 -29.38
C ASN A 94 30.60 -12.75 -29.25
N LEU A 95 30.66 -11.95 -28.18
CA LEU A 95 29.72 -10.86 -27.93
C LEU A 95 29.71 -9.84 -29.08
N ALA A 96 30.86 -9.54 -29.67
CA ALA A 96 30.97 -8.59 -30.80
C ALA A 96 30.34 -9.12 -32.10
N ALA A 97 30.23 -10.44 -32.26
CA ALA A 97 29.67 -11.08 -33.45
C ALA A 97 28.16 -11.33 -33.37
N LEU A 98 27.57 -11.27 -32.17
CA LEU A 98 26.16 -11.57 -31.94
C LEU A 98 25.27 -10.35 -32.22
N ALA A 99 24.44 -10.44 -33.26
CA ALA A 99 23.40 -9.45 -33.52
C ALA A 99 22.18 -9.69 -32.62
N ILE A 100 21.67 -8.64 -31.97
CA ILE A 100 20.38 -8.70 -31.27
C ILE A 100 19.28 -8.58 -32.31
N GLN A 101 18.46 -9.63 -32.45
CA GLN A 101 17.28 -9.58 -33.31
C GLN A 101 16.24 -8.63 -32.70
N LEU A 102 15.99 -7.50 -33.37
CA LEU A 102 14.99 -6.52 -32.98
C LEU A 102 13.79 -6.58 -33.92
N GLN A 103 12.59 -6.42 -33.35
CA GLN A 103 11.37 -6.24 -34.12
C GLN A 103 11.07 -4.75 -34.24
N TRP A 104 11.05 -4.25 -35.47
CA TRP A 104 10.69 -2.87 -35.76
C TRP A 104 9.17 -2.74 -35.85
N VAL A 105 8.62 -1.76 -35.14
CA VAL A 105 7.20 -1.41 -35.20
C VAL A 105 7.10 0.06 -35.58
N GLU A 106 6.56 0.33 -36.77
CA GLU A 106 6.32 1.69 -37.22
C GLU A 106 4.96 2.22 -36.74
N GLY A 107 4.99 3.34 -36.02
CA GLY A 107 3.78 4.01 -35.57
C GLY A 107 4.02 5.15 -34.59
N ASP A 108 2.92 5.59 -34.00
CA ASP A 108 2.88 6.61 -32.97
C ASP A 108 3.02 5.98 -31.57
N ALA A 109 3.02 6.82 -30.54
CA ALA A 109 3.06 6.38 -29.14
C ALA A 109 1.93 5.39 -28.79
N SER A 110 0.77 5.50 -29.44
CA SER A 110 -0.38 4.60 -29.24
C SER A 110 -0.07 3.18 -29.73
N LYS A 111 0.55 3.04 -30.91
CA LYS A 111 1.00 1.72 -31.40
C LYS A 111 2.11 1.13 -30.53
N ALA A 112 3.03 1.96 -30.03
CA ALA A 112 4.06 1.54 -29.08
C ALA A 112 3.42 0.97 -27.79
N GLU A 113 2.48 1.68 -27.19
CA GLU A 113 1.76 1.24 -26.00
C GLU A 113 1.00 -0.08 -26.23
N ASN A 114 0.28 -0.20 -27.34
CA ASN A 114 -0.43 -1.44 -27.68
C ASN A 114 0.53 -2.63 -27.85
N SER A 115 1.72 -2.38 -28.41
CA SER A 115 2.76 -3.40 -28.55
C SER A 115 3.33 -3.81 -27.19
N TYR A 116 3.58 -2.84 -26.30
CA TYR A 116 3.98 -3.11 -24.92
C TYR A 116 2.98 -4.03 -24.21
N PHE A 117 1.68 -3.74 -24.32
CA PHE A 117 0.67 -4.60 -23.71
C PHE A 117 0.59 -5.99 -24.32
N LYS A 118 0.79 -6.14 -25.64
CA LYS A 118 0.77 -7.45 -26.31
C LYS A 118 1.94 -8.33 -25.86
N ILE A 119 3.16 -7.77 -25.82
CA ILE A 119 4.38 -8.51 -25.46
C ILE A 119 4.32 -8.95 -24.00
N ASN A 120 3.83 -8.09 -23.11
CA ASN A 120 3.75 -8.36 -21.68
C ASN A 120 2.46 -9.09 -21.23
N GLN A 121 1.76 -9.75 -22.15
CA GLN A 121 0.61 -10.60 -21.86
C GLN A 121 0.90 -12.10 -22.00
N GLN A 122 2.02 -12.48 -22.60
CA GLN A 122 2.31 -13.88 -22.92
C GLN A 122 3.31 -14.52 -21.96
N SER A 123 4.56 -14.05 -21.94
CA SER A 123 5.67 -14.77 -21.28
C SER A 123 5.88 -14.41 -19.81
N ALA A 124 5.70 -13.14 -19.45
CA ALA A 124 5.72 -12.63 -18.08
C ALA A 124 4.54 -11.67 -17.90
N PRO A 125 3.35 -12.16 -17.51
CA PRO A 125 2.14 -11.36 -17.52
C PRO A 125 2.21 -10.25 -16.46
N ILE A 126 1.99 -9.00 -16.88
CA ILE A 126 1.79 -7.87 -15.96
C ILE A 126 0.61 -8.17 -15.03
N ASP A 127 0.75 -7.79 -13.75
CA ASP A 127 -0.32 -7.92 -12.77
C ASP A 127 -1.61 -7.25 -13.27
N LYS A 128 -2.77 -7.86 -12.97
CA LYS A 128 -4.07 -7.39 -13.48
C LYS A 128 -4.36 -5.95 -13.06
N THR A 129 -3.99 -5.57 -11.84
CA THR A 129 -4.18 -4.21 -11.32
C THR A 129 -3.22 -3.25 -12.00
N GLU A 130 -1.95 -3.63 -12.17
CA GLU A 130 -0.99 -2.79 -12.88
C GLU A 130 -1.42 -2.55 -14.33
N ARG A 131 -1.89 -3.58 -15.03
CA ARG A 131 -2.46 -3.46 -16.38
C ARG A 131 -3.64 -2.49 -16.40
N LYS A 132 -4.56 -2.61 -15.44
CA LYS A 132 -5.70 -1.70 -15.31
C LYS A 132 -5.22 -0.26 -15.15
N LEU A 133 -4.27 -0.02 -14.25
CA LEU A 133 -3.72 1.31 -13.97
C LEU A 133 -2.92 1.91 -15.14
N LEU A 134 -2.27 1.09 -15.95
CA LEU A 134 -1.61 1.57 -17.17
C LEU A 134 -2.64 2.01 -18.22
N LYS A 135 -3.73 1.26 -18.38
CA LYS A 135 -4.84 1.62 -19.28
C LYS A 135 -5.61 2.84 -18.80
N SER A 136 -5.76 3.00 -17.49
CA SER A 136 -6.44 4.14 -16.87
C SER A 136 -5.47 5.20 -16.37
N ARG A 137 -4.25 5.32 -16.91
CA ARG A 137 -3.19 6.18 -16.36
C ARG A 137 -3.55 7.67 -16.26
N ARG A 138 -4.50 8.14 -17.08
CA ARG A 138 -5.02 9.52 -17.10
C ARG A 138 -6.23 9.72 -16.21
N LYS A 139 -6.79 8.65 -15.62
CA LYS A 139 -7.93 8.76 -14.70
C LYS A 139 -7.45 9.25 -13.34
N PRO A 140 -8.23 10.13 -12.68
CA PRO A 140 -7.78 10.82 -11.47
C PRO A 140 -7.46 9.87 -10.31
N ASN A 141 -8.22 8.77 -10.15
CA ASN A 141 -7.94 7.76 -9.12
C ASN A 141 -6.61 7.02 -9.34
N SER A 142 -6.23 6.82 -10.60
CA SER A 142 -5.01 6.12 -11.00
C SER A 142 -3.79 7.02 -10.82
N ILE A 143 -3.93 8.31 -11.15
CA ILE A 143 -2.93 9.35 -10.88
C ILE A 143 -2.73 9.47 -9.36
N ALA A 144 -3.81 9.62 -8.58
CA ALA A 144 -3.77 9.70 -7.13
C ALA A 144 -3.10 8.47 -6.49
N ALA A 145 -3.44 7.25 -6.92
CA ALA A 145 -2.84 6.03 -6.39
C ALA A 145 -1.32 5.96 -6.62
N ARG A 146 -0.88 6.37 -7.82
CA ARG A 146 0.53 6.41 -8.20
C ARG A 146 1.29 7.54 -7.50
N ALA A 147 0.64 8.67 -7.23
CA ALA A 147 1.20 9.72 -6.40
C ALA A 147 1.44 9.22 -4.96
N ILE A 148 0.42 8.59 -4.35
CA ILE A 148 0.51 8.11 -2.96
C ILE A 148 1.59 7.03 -2.80
N ILE A 149 1.65 6.01 -3.66
CA ILE A 149 2.62 4.89 -3.44
C ILE A 149 4.08 5.34 -3.45
N ARG A 150 4.41 6.44 -4.13
CA ARG A 150 5.75 7.02 -4.16
C ARG A 150 5.88 8.29 -3.32
N SER A 151 4.93 8.59 -2.44
CA SER A 151 4.99 9.76 -1.57
C SER A 151 5.17 11.07 -2.36
N GLY A 152 4.47 11.21 -3.49
CA GLY A 152 4.57 12.37 -4.38
C GLY A 152 5.82 12.39 -5.29
N LYS A 153 6.66 11.35 -5.28
CA LYS A 153 7.94 11.32 -6.00
C LYS A 153 7.95 10.34 -7.18
N GLY A 154 9.06 10.30 -7.93
CA GLY A 154 9.25 9.43 -9.08
C GLY A 154 8.50 9.91 -10.34
N ASN A 155 8.11 8.97 -11.22
CA ASN A 155 7.47 9.33 -12.48
C ASN A 155 6.15 10.10 -12.26
N LYS A 156 6.14 11.38 -12.62
CA LYS A 156 5.02 12.30 -12.43
C LYS A 156 3.95 12.04 -13.50
N TYR A 157 3.01 11.14 -13.22
CA TYR A 157 1.83 10.92 -14.09
C TYR A 157 0.94 12.17 -14.21
N TRP A 158 1.17 13.17 -13.37
CA TRP A 158 0.54 14.48 -13.33
C TRP A 158 1.43 15.60 -13.90
N SER A 159 2.52 15.28 -14.61
CA SER A 159 3.46 16.28 -15.15
C SER A 159 2.86 17.23 -16.19
N SER A 160 1.69 16.89 -16.74
CA SER A 160 0.95 17.74 -17.68
C SER A 160 0.11 18.83 -17.01
N PHE A 161 -0.04 18.79 -15.69
CA PHE A 161 -0.83 19.77 -14.94
C PHE A 161 0.01 21.00 -14.58
N SER A 162 -0.63 22.09 -14.15
CA SER A 162 0.08 23.30 -13.71
C SER A 162 0.96 23.02 -12.49
N ASP A 163 2.04 23.78 -12.33
CA ASP A 163 3.01 23.57 -11.25
C ASP A 163 2.34 23.64 -9.86
N GLU A 164 1.33 24.50 -9.67
CA GLU A 164 0.57 24.59 -8.43
C GLU A 164 -0.22 23.31 -8.13
N ILE A 165 -0.83 22.72 -9.16
CA ILE A 165 -1.58 21.46 -9.05
C ILE A 165 -0.62 20.31 -8.78
N GLN A 166 0.55 20.29 -9.44
CA GLN A 166 1.55 19.26 -9.19
C GLN A 166 2.04 19.29 -7.74
N ASN A 167 2.38 20.47 -7.21
CA ASN A 167 2.83 20.62 -5.82
C ASN A 167 1.76 20.16 -4.83
N GLN A 168 0.49 20.56 -5.02
CA GLN A 168 -0.61 20.09 -4.17
C GLN A 168 -0.82 18.58 -4.20
N ILE A 169 -0.71 17.95 -5.37
CA ILE A 169 -0.80 16.49 -5.49
C ILE A 169 0.32 15.83 -4.69
N GLN A 170 1.55 16.35 -4.78
CA GLN A 170 2.72 15.79 -4.12
C GLN A 170 2.62 15.90 -2.59
N GLU A 171 2.28 17.08 -2.06
CA GLU A 171 2.11 17.31 -0.62
C GLU A 171 1.05 16.39 -0.02
N ILE A 172 -0.14 16.33 -0.63
CA ILE A 172 -1.23 15.49 -0.11
C ILE A 172 -0.87 14.00 -0.23
N ALA A 173 -0.20 13.60 -1.31
CA ALA A 173 0.22 12.22 -1.51
C ALA A 173 1.29 11.79 -0.50
N GLU A 174 2.24 12.67 -0.16
CA GLU A 174 3.26 12.44 0.86
C GLU A 174 2.63 12.25 2.24
N GLU A 175 1.71 13.14 2.65
CA GLU A 175 1.01 13.03 3.93
C GLU A 175 0.21 11.70 4.04
N ILE A 176 -0.53 11.33 2.99
CA ILE A 176 -1.27 10.06 2.97
C ILE A 176 -0.30 8.88 3.03
N ASN A 177 0.82 8.93 2.30
CA ASN A 177 1.81 7.86 2.32
C ASN A 177 2.39 7.65 3.71
N GLN A 178 2.81 8.72 4.37
CA GLN A 178 3.38 8.68 5.72
C GLN A 178 2.40 8.05 6.72
N ILE A 179 1.12 8.46 6.70
CA ILE A 179 0.09 7.88 7.56
C ILE A 179 -0.05 6.37 7.31
N LEU A 180 -0.08 5.95 6.05
CA LEU A 180 -0.37 4.57 5.69
C LEU A 180 0.81 3.62 5.91
N PHE A 181 2.05 4.08 5.68
CA PHE A 181 3.21 3.22 5.50
C PHE A 181 4.37 3.50 6.45
N GLU A 182 4.27 4.51 7.32
CA GLU A 182 5.23 4.73 8.41
C GLU A 182 4.67 4.26 9.76
N PRO A 183 5.47 3.53 10.57
CA PRO A 183 6.85 3.11 10.32
C PRO A 183 6.97 1.97 9.28
N LYS A 184 8.19 1.73 8.76
CA LYS A 184 8.45 0.57 7.88
C LYS A 184 8.14 -0.75 8.60
N LEU A 185 7.41 -1.66 7.94
CA LEU A 185 7.13 -2.99 8.47
C LEU A 185 8.42 -3.81 8.58
N GLN A 186 8.73 -4.29 9.78
CA GLN A 186 9.83 -5.23 10.04
C GLN A 186 9.26 -6.62 10.38
N THR A 187 9.85 -7.66 9.81
CA THR A 187 9.48 -9.05 10.08
C THR A 187 10.68 -9.84 10.62
N PRO A 188 10.52 -10.68 11.67
CA PRO A 188 9.32 -10.86 12.48
C PRO A 188 8.95 -9.58 13.26
N ILE A 189 7.68 -9.45 13.63
CA ILE A 189 7.19 -8.29 14.38
C ILE A 189 7.82 -8.29 15.77
N LYS A 190 8.50 -7.19 16.09
CA LYS A 190 9.16 -6.94 17.39
C LYS A 190 8.76 -5.60 18.00
N THR A 191 7.72 -4.97 17.46
CA THR A 191 7.11 -3.73 17.97
C THR A 191 5.62 -3.73 17.60
N LEU A 192 4.79 -3.09 18.43
CA LEU A 192 3.37 -2.88 18.10
C LEU A 192 3.17 -1.71 17.13
N ASP A 193 4.21 -0.89 16.94
CA ASP A 193 4.27 0.21 16.00
C ASP A 193 4.57 -0.33 14.60
N VAL A 194 3.51 -0.61 13.85
CA VAL A 194 3.54 -1.18 12.50
C VAL A 194 2.68 -0.32 11.56
N PRO A 195 2.95 -0.30 10.25
CA PRO A 195 2.22 0.56 9.33
C PRO A 195 0.75 0.15 9.18
N LEU A 196 -0.14 1.11 8.90
CA LEU A 196 -1.57 0.84 8.71
C LEU A 196 -1.86 -0.08 7.52
N ALA A 197 -1.20 0.19 6.40
CA ALA A 197 -1.46 -0.42 5.10
C ALA A 197 -0.46 -1.55 4.77
N GLY A 198 0.28 -2.04 5.76
CA GLY A 198 1.28 -3.08 5.58
C GLY A 198 2.55 -2.57 4.89
N LYS A 199 3.18 -3.44 4.10
CA LYS A 199 4.46 -3.16 3.44
C LYS A 199 4.27 -2.23 2.23
N LEU A 200 5.06 -1.15 2.14
CA LEU A 200 4.95 -0.15 1.06
C LEU A 200 5.26 -0.72 -0.34
N TYR A 201 6.30 -1.52 -0.49
CA TYR A 201 6.71 -2.10 -1.77
C TYR A 201 6.39 -3.59 -1.81
N SER A 202 5.09 -3.90 -1.94
CA SER A 202 4.61 -5.24 -2.21
C SER A 202 3.76 -5.25 -3.48
N ASN A 203 3.63 -6.41 -4.11
CA ASN A 203 2.84 -6.57 -5.34
C ASN A 203 1.37 -6.14 -5.17
N GLN A 204 0.86 -6.10 -3.93
CA GLN A 204 -0.54 -5.76 -3.64
C GLN A 204 -0.75 -4.29 -3.21
N THR A 205 0.32 -3.56 -2.90
CA THR A 205 0.21 -2.24 -2.26
C THR A 205 -0.48 -1.22 -3.17
N LEU A 206 -0.15 -1.23 -4.46
CA LEU A 206 -0.78 -0.34 -5.42
C LEU A 206 -2.28 -0.63 -5.57
N SER A 207 -2.66 -1.90 -5.51
CA SER A 207 -4.07 -2.32 -5.53
C SER A 207 -4.82 -1.86 -4.28
N LEU A 208 -4.19 -2.01 -3.12
CA LEU A 208 -4.75 -1.55 -1.84
C LEU A 208 -5.01 -0.04 -1.87
N ILE A 209 -4.05 0.77 -2.32
CA ILE A 209 -4.19 2.23 -2.40
C ILE A 209 -5.30 2.61 -3.39
N LEU A 210 -5.34 1.97 -4.57
CA LEU A 210 -6.38 2.24 -5.57
C LEU A 210 -7.78 1.91 -5.02
N ASP A 211 -7.94 0.76 -4.37
CA ASP A 211 -9.21 0.35 -3.78
C ASP A 211 -9.60 1.26 -2.61
N PHE A 212 -8.63 1.73 -1.82
CA PHE A 212 -8.86 2.73 -0.76
C PHE A 212 -9.43 4.03 -1.34
N ILE A 213 -8.80 4.58 -2.38
CA ILE A 213 -9.28 5.80 -3.05
C ILE A 213 -10.68 5.57 -3.62
N ASN A 214 -10.91 4.42 -4.27
CA ASN A 214 -12.20 4.12 -4.87
C ASN A 214 -13.31 4.04 -3.83
N ILE A 215 -13.07 3.39 -2.68
CA ILE A 215 -14.06 3.29 -1.60
C ILE A 215 -14.36 4.67 -1.00
N VAL A 216 -13.33 5.46 -0.68
CA VAL A 216 -13.53 6.79 -0.08
C VAL A 216 -14.33 7.71 -1.01
N ASN A 217 -14.07 7.61 -2.32
CA ASN A 217 -14.66 8.50 -3.31
C ASN A 217 -15.89 7.91 -4.03
N ASN A 218 -16.37 6.74 -3.60
CA ASN A 218 -17.50 6.04 -4.22
C ASN A 218 -17.34 5.83 -5.74
N ILE A 219 -16.13 5.44 -6.16
CA ILE A 219 -15.79 5.16 -7.56
C ILE A 219 -15.97 3.66 -7.82
N ASP A 220 -16.58 3.31 -8.96
CA ASP A 220 -16.69 1.93 -9.41
C ASP A 220 -15.31 1.29 -9.62
N PHE A 221 -15.11 0.07 -9.14
CA PHE A 221 -13.82 -0.63 -9.26
C PHE A 221 -13.43 -0.95 -10.71
N ASN A 222 -14.31 -0.82 -11.70
CA ASN A 222 -13.96 -0.94 -13.11
C ASN A 222 -13.79 0.42 -13.79
N ASN A 223 -13.77 1.52 -13.02
CA ASN A 223 -13.70 2.90 -13.49
C ASN A 223 -14.85 3.26 -14.45
N LYS A 224 -16.02 2.62 -14.30
CA LYS A 224 -17.22 2.97 -15.09
C LYS A 224 -17.66 4.39 -14.75
N GLY A 225 -17.90 5.20 -15.79
CA GLY A 225 -18.33 6.60 -15.64
C GLY A 225 -17.25 7.57 -15.17
N LEU A 226 -16.00 7.13 -14.99
CA LEU A 226 -14.88 8.00 -14.61
C LEU A 226 -14.14 8.49 -15.86
N ASN A 227 -14.12 9.80 -16.08
CA ASN A 227 -13.41 10.42 -17.20
C ASN A 227 -11.92 10.62 -16.89
N ASP A 228 -11.14 10.90 -17.93
CA ASP A 228 -9.74 11.31 -17.79
C ASP A 228 -9.68 12.71 -17.16
N ASP A 229 -8.66 12.94 -16.33
CA ASP A 229 -8.41 14.21 -15.67
C ASP A 229 -7.32 14.97 -16.44
N THR A 230 -7.73 16.04 -17.11
CA THR A 230 -6.85 16.83 -17.99
C THR A 230 -6.15 17.97 -17.25
N THR A 231 -6.71 18.39 -16.13
CA THR A 231 -6.34 19.63 -15.43
C THR A 231 -5.85 19.34 -14.01
N GLY A 232 -6.30 18.23 -13.40
CA GLY A 232 -5.78 17.71 -12.13
C GLY A 232 -6.63 18.07 -10.90
N GLU A 233 -7.66 18.91 -11.04
CA GLU A 233 -8.52 19.31 -9.92
C GLU A 233 -9.32 18.12 -9.40
N THR A 234 -9.77 17.22 -10.28
CA THR A 234 -10.47 16.01 -9.86
C THR A 234 -9.54 15.14 -9.02
N THR A 235 -8.30 14.96 -9.45
CA THR A 235 -7.25 14.23 -8.70
C THR A 235 -7.05 14.84 -7.31
N ILE A 236 -6.93 16.16 -7.21
CA ILE A 236 -6.81 16.86 -5.91
C ILE A 236 -8.05 16.64 -5.04
N GLU A 237 -9.26 16.70 -5.61
CA GLU A 237 -10.49 16.45 -4.86
C GLU A 237 -10.51 15.04 -4.27
N LEU A 238 -10.16 14.03 -5.06
CA LEU A 238 -10.07 12.64 -4.62
C LEU A 238 -9.02 12.47 -3.51
N LEU A 239 -7.86 13.11 -3.66
CA LEU A 239 -6.78 13.09 -2.67
C LEU A 239 -7.21 13.76 -1.36
N LYS A 240 -7.85 14.93 -1.41
CA LYS A 240 -8.35 15.64 -0.21
C LYS A 240 -9.35 14.79 0.57
N LYS A 241 -10.30 14.13 -0.12
CA LYS A 241 -11.27 13.20 0.50
C LYS A 241 -10.55 11.99 1.13
N THR A 242 -9.61 11.39 0.40
CA THR A 242 -8.80 10.25 0.87
C THR A 242 -7.99 10.61 2.12
N ARG A 243 -7.34 11.77 2.12
CA ARG A 243 -6.58 12.30 3.27
C ARG A 243 -7.43 12.45 4.52
N ARG A 244 -8.67 12.97 4.40
CA ARG A 244 -9.58 13.11 5.54
C ARG A 244 -9.86 11.76 6.22
N ILE A 245 -10.02 10.71 5.43
CA ILE A 245 -10.22 9.36 5.97
C ILE A 245 -8.91 8.79 6.55
N ALA A 246 -7.76 9.01 5.90
CA ALA A 246 -6.46 8.63 6.44
C ALA A 246 -6.21 9.26 7.83
N TYR A 247 -6.55 10.54 8.00
CA TYR A 247 -6.52 11.20 9.31
C TYR A 247 -7.43 10.55 10.34
N LYS A 248 -8.67 10.18 9.95
CA LYS A 248 -9.60 9.48 10.85
C LYS A 248 -9.07 8.11 11.30
N LEU A 249 -8.32 7.40 10.44
CA LEU A 249 -7.78 6.07 10.76
C LEU A 249 -6.75 6.14 11.90
N ASN A 250 -5.61 6.80 11.69
CA ASN A 250 -4.52 6.87 12.68
C ASN A 250 -3.56 8.02 12.33
N SER A 251 -3.82 9.20 12.88
CA SER A 251 -2.93 10.36 12.83
C SER A 251 -3.04 11.16 14.12
N ASN A 252 -2.28 12.26 14.24
CA ASN A 252 -2.40 13.18 15.36
C ASN A 252 -3.49 14.26 15.16
N HIS A 253 -4.22 14.20 14.05
CA HIS A 253 -5.29 15.14 13.73
C HIS A 253 -6.46 14.99 14.73
N PRO A 254 -7.13 16.06 15.16
CA PRO A 254 -8.25 15.99 16.12
C PRO A 254 -9.38 15.02 15.71
N SER A 255 -9.60 14.83 14.40
CA SER A 255 -10.60 13.87 13.91
C SER A 255 -10.18 12.40 14.04
N SER A 256 -8.95 12.10 14.48
CA SER A 256 -8.40 10.76 14.44
C SER A 256 -8.98 9.86 15.53
N LEU A 257 -9.47 8.69 15.12
CA LEU A 257 -9.89 7.64 16.03
C LEU A 257 -8.68 6.88 16.57
N GLY A 258 -7.50 6.96 15.95
CA GLY A 258 -6.30 6.26 16.40
C GLY A 258 -6.49 4.75 16.48
N LEU A 259 -6.96 4.15 15.39
CA LEU A 259 -7.16 2.71 15.25
C LEU A 259 -5.79 2.02 15.29
N HIS A 260 -5.56 1.20 16.31
CA HIS A 260 -4.28 0.51 16.50
C HIS A 260 -4.04 -0.52 15.36
N PRO A 261 -2.98 -0.39 14.54
CA PRO A 261 -2.81 -1.20 13.34
C PRO A 261 -2.88 -2.71 13.60
N ILE A 262 -2.15 -3.20 14.61
CA ILE A 262 -2.15 -4.62 15.02
C ILE A 262 -3.54 -5.18 15.31
N VAL A 263 -4.44 -4.37 15.89
CA VAL A 263 -5.78 -4.80 16.28
C VAL A 263 -6.70 -4.87 15.06
N TYR A 264 -6.66 -3.86 14.19
CA TYR A 264 -7.66 -3.70 13.13
C TYR A 264 -7.24 -4.28 11.77
N PHE A 265 -5.94 -4.32 11.47
CA PHE A 265 -5.44 -4.57 10.10
C PHE A 265 -4.50 -5.75 9.98
N TYR A 266 -4.11 -6.40 11.08
CA TYR A 266 -3.17 -7.52 11.05
C TYR A 266 -3.80 -8.79 11.61
N SER A 267 -3.30 -9.94 11.14
CA SER A 267 -3.57 -11.22 11.79
C SER A 267 -2.80 -11.35 13.10
N ARG A 268 -3.19 -12.32 13.92
CA ARG A 268 -2.42 -12.74 15.11
C ARG A 268 -0.97 -13.10 14.78
N GLN A 269 -0.71 -13.60 13.58
CA GLN A 269 0.63 -13.92 13.07
C GLN A 269 1.41 -12.72 12.52
N GLY A 270 0.85 -11.52 12.58
CA GLY A 270 1.50 -10.31 12.08
C GLY A 270 1.43 -10.12 10.57
N ARG A 271 0.48 -10.76 9.88
CA ARG A 271 0.25 -10.55 8.44
C ARG A 271 -0.81 -9.48 8.23
N HIS A 272 -0.50 -8.44 7.47
CA HIS A 272 -1.46 -7.41 7.09
C HIS A 272 -2.63 -7.99 6.26
N ARG A 273 -3.85 -7.52 6.53
CA ARG A 273 -5.10 -7.96 5.91
C ARG A 273 -5.75 -6.79 5.16
N THR A 274 -5.52 -6.76 3.85
CA THR A 274 -6.12 -5.79 2.91
C THR A 274 -7.64 -5.68 3.06
N VAL A 275 -8.34 -6.81 3.20
CA VAL A 275 -9.80 -6.81 3.35
C VAL A 275 -10.25 -6.15 4.65
N SER A 276 -9.53 -6.35 5.75
CA SER A 276 -9.85 -5.75 7.05
C SER A 276 -9.64 -4.24 7.02
N PHE A 277 -8.55 -3.78 6.40
CA PHE A 277 -8.29 -2.36 6.17
C PHE A 277 -9.44 -1.69 5.39
N LEU A 278 -9.79 -2.24 4.22
CA LEU A 278 -10.83 -1.65 3.37
C LEU A 278 -12.23 -1.75 4.00
N ALA A 279 -12.51 -2.81 4.76
CA ALA A 279 -13.76 -2.95 5.50
C ALA A 279 -13.87 -1.91 6.62
N MET A 280 -12.78 -1.63 7.33
CA MET A 280 -12.75 -0.59 8.36
C MET A 280 -12.90 0.81 7.76
N VAL A 281 -12.30 1.07 6.59
CA VAL A 281 -12.51 2.32 5.85
C VAL A 281 -13.99 2.52 5.53
N ASP A 282 -14.64 1.53 4.91
CA ASP A 282 -16.07 1.60 4.59
C ASP A 282 -16.92 1.77 5.86
N PHE A 283 -16.61 1.01 6.90
CA PHE A 283 -17.26 1.10 8.20
C PHE A 283 -17.20 2.50 8.80
N LEU A 284 -16.02 3.13 8.81
CA LEU A 284 -15.86 4.50 9.30
C LEU A 284 -16.64 5.51 8.46
N ILE A 285 -16.63 5.35 7.13
CA ILE A 285 -17.42 6.21 6.22
C ILE A 285 -18.92 6.10 6.55
N VAL A 286 -19.42 4.88 6.78
CA VAL A 286 -20.83 4.67 7.15
C VAL A 286 -21.15 5.28 8.51
N LEU A 287 -20.29 5.09 9.52
CA LEU A 287 -20.50 5.71 10.84
C LEU A 287 -20.48 7.24 10.78
N ASP A 288 -19.57 7.82 10.01
CA ASP A 288 -19.46 9.27 9.83
C ASP A 288 -20.74 9.83 9.17
N ARG A 289 -21.20 9.19 8.09
CA ARG A 289 -22.45 9.57 7.41
C ARG A 289 -23.69 9.45 8.30
N GLN A 290 -23.71 8.47 9.21
CA GLN A 290 -24.82 8.26 10.14
C GLN A 290 -24.67 9.05 11.46
N ASN A 291 -23.61 9.85 11.63
CA ASN A 291 -23.26 10.50 12.90
C ASN A 291 -23.16 9.55 14.10
N LYS A 292 -22.70 8.31 13.88
CA LYS A 292 -22.60 7.24 14.90
C LYS A 292 -21.19 6.99 15.41
N LEU A 293 -20.24 7.89 15.17
CA LEU A 293 -18.88 7.77 15.70
C LEU A 293 -18.89 7.68 17.24
N ASN A 294 -19.73 8.48 17.91
CA ASN A 294 -19.82 8.45 19.38
C ASN A 294 -20.37 7.11 19.90
N SER A 295 -21.29 6.49 19.16
CA SER A 295 -21.81 5.15 19.46
C SER A 295 -20.72 4.08 19.36
N PHE A 296 -19.77 4.22 18.42
CA PHE A 296 -18.58 3.38 18.35
C PHE A 296 -17.64 3.61 19.53
N ILE A 297 -17.32 4.87 19.84
CA ILE A 297 -16.41 5.22 20.95
C ILE A 297 -16.89 4.61 22.28
N LYS A 298 -18.20 4.63 22.55
CA LYS A 298 -18.80 4.08 23.77
C LYS A 298 -18.52 2.60 23.98
N VAL A 299 -18.50 1.80 22.91
CA VAL A 299 -18.36 0.33 22.97
C VAL A 299 -17.00 -0.15 22.43
N ARG A 300 -16.04 0.77 22.26
CA ARG A 300 -14.80 0.49 21.54
C ARG A 300 -13.97 -0.64 22.15
N LYS A 301 -13.86 -0.68 23.49
CA LYS A 301 -13.13 -1.75 24.20
C LYS A 301 -13.66 -3.14 23.82
N ASP A 302 -14.97 -3.31 23.88
CA ASP A 302 -15.61 -4.61 23.64
C ASP A 302 -15.60 -4.96 22.14
N PHE A 303 -15.72 -3.94 21.27
CA PHE A 303 -15.57 -4.10 19.83
C PHE A 303 -14.14 -4.52 19.41
N GLU A 304 -13.09 -3.93 20.02
CA GLU A 304 -11.71 -4.36 19.81
C GLU A 304 -11.48 -5.80 20.29
N GLY A 305 -12.09 -6.18 21.42
CA GLY A 305 -12.11 -7.57 21.90
C GLY A 305 -12.73 -8.51 20.86
N PHE A 306 -13.92 -8.15 20.33
CA PHE A 306 -14.57 -8.92 19.26
C PHE A 306 -13.67 -9.11 18.03
N ILE A 307 -12.97 -8.06 17.58
CA ILE A 307 -12.07 -8.16 16.41
C ILE A 307 -10.93 -9.15 16.68
N LEU A 308 -10.35 -9.14 17.88
CA LEU A 308 -9.22 -10.00 18.23
C LEU A 308 -9.63 -11.45 18.43
N ASP A 309 -10.78 -11.69 19.06
CA ASP A 309 -11.25 -13.03 19.43
C ASP A 309 -11.95 -13.74 18.25
N TYR A 310 -12.63 -12.97 17.39
CA TYR A 310 -13.42 -13.48 16.26
C TYR A 310 -12.84 -13.07 14.90
N ASP A 311 -11.53 -12.86 14.85
CA ASP A 311 -10.80 -12.42 13.65
C ASP A 311 -11.02 -13.36 12.45
N TYR A 312 -11.25 -14.65 12.70
CA TYR A 312 -11.53 -15.70 11.72
C TYR A 312 -12.84 -15.48 10.95
N LEU A 313 -13.83 -14.76 11.51
CA LEU A 313 -15.09 -14.46 10.82
C LEU A 313 -14.84 -13.61 9.58
N THR A 314 -13.94 -12.64 9.67
CA THR A 314 -13.54 -11.81 8.52
C THR A 314 -12.93 -12.65 7.40
N GLN A 315 -12.18 -13.70 7.75
CA GLN A 315 -11.61 -14.64 6.78
C GLN A 315 -12.69 -15.51 6.15
N GLN A 316 -13.66 -16.01 6.92
CA GLN A 316 -14.78 -16.80 6.38
C GLN A 316 -15.60 -16.00 5.36
N ILE A 317 -15.83 -14.70 5.62
CA ILE A 317 -16.47 -13.79 4.66
C ILE A 317 -15.63 -13.67 3.39
N LEU A 318 -14.32 -13.44 3.54
CA LEU A 318 -13.39 -13.34 2.41
C LEU A 318 -13.39 -14.62 1.56
N TYR A 319 -13.34 -15.80 2.18
CA TYR A 319 -13.37 -17.07 1.47
C TYR A 319 -14.69 -17.31 0.74
N LYS A 320 -15.82 -16.91 1.34
CA LYS A 320 -17.15 -17.05 0.71
C LYS A 320 -17.28 -16.15 -0.52
N LYS A 321 -16.81 -14.90 -0.42
CA LYS A 321 -16.94 -13.87 -1.47
C LYS A 321 -15.82 -13.91 -2.50
N ARG A 322 -14.70 -14.60 -2.20
CA ARG A 322 -13.56 -14.89 -3.08
C ARG A 322 -12.71 -13.68 -3.52
N SER A 323 -13.18 -12.46 -3.30
CA SER A 323 -12.43 -11.24 -3.65
C SER A 323 -12.51 -10.21 -2.53
N VAL A 324 -11.48 -9.36 -2.42
CA VAL A 324 -11.44 -8.27 -1.44
C VAL A 324 -12.56 -7.25 -1.71
N GLN A 325 -12.75 -6.89 -2.97
CA GLN A 325 -13.73 -5.90 -3.44
C GLN A 325 -15.17 -6.34 -3.17
N ASP A 326 -15.47 -7.64 -3.21
CA ASP A 326 -16.81 -8.16 -2.91
C ASP A 326 -17.01 -8.41 -1.40
N SER A 327 -15.94 -8.45 -0.60
CA SER A 327 -16.00 -8.82 0.82
C SER A 327 -16.13 -7.64 1.76
N TYR A 328 -15.47 -6.51 1.46
CA TYR A 328 -15.28 -5.44 2.45
C TYR A 328 -16.61 -4.88 2.99
N LYS A 329 -17.63 -4.70 2.13
CA LYS A 329 -18.96 -4.23 2.54
C LYS A 329 -19.68 -5.19 3.49
N HIS A 330 -19.51 -6.50 3.29
CA HIS A 330 -20.12 -7.50 4.17
C HIS A 330 -19.45 -7.50 5.55
N ILE A 331 -18.13 -7.30 5.60
CA ILE A 331 -17.40 -7.17 6.86
C ILE A 331 -17.76 -5.85 7.56
N SER A 332 -17.89 -4.75 6.82
CA SER A 332 -18.39 -3.47 7.35
C SER A 332 -19.79 -3.61 7.95
N ASN A 333 -20.71 -4.31 7.27
CA ASN A 333 -22.05 -4.60 7.79
C ASN A 333 -22.00 -5.49 9.05
N LEU A 334 -21.11 -6.50 9.08
CA LEU A 334 -20.86 -7.29 10.28
C LEU A 334 -20.48 -6.37 11.45
N PHE A 335 -19.52 -5.47 11.26
CA PHE A 335 -19.09 -4.53 12.30
C PHE A 335 -20.22 -3.60 12.76
N GLN A 336 -21.06 -3.11 11.85
CA GLN A 336 -22.24 -2.32 12.21
C GLN A 336 -23.21 -3.10 13.11
N LYS A 337 -23.51 -4.36 12.78
CA LYS A 337 -24.37 -5.22 13.61
C LYS A 337 -23.78 -5.46 14.99
N VAL A 338 -22.46 -5.68 15.09
CA VAL A 338 -21.78 -5.85 16.37
C VAL A 338 -21.90 -4.59 17.23
N ILE A 339 -21.66 -3.40 16.68
CA ILE A 339 -21.77 -2.15 17.43
C ILE A 339 -23.21 -1.90 17.91
N ILE A 340 -24.21 -2.21 17.08
CA ILE A 340 -25.62 -2.11 17.47
C ILE A 340 -25.90 -3.02 18.66
N GLY A 341 -25.49 -4.29 18.58
CA GLY A 341 -25.68 -5.25 19.66
C GLY A 341 -24.99 -4.84 20.96
N LEU A 342 -23.74 -4.38 20.89
CA LEU A 342 -22.98 -3.91 22.05
C LEU A 342 -23.62 -2.67 22.69
N ASN A 343 -24.15 -1.73 21.89
CA ASN A 343 -24.83 -0.56 22.42
C ASN A 343 -26.16 -0.90 23.10
N SER A 344 -26.80 -2.00 22.69
CA SER A 344 -27.99 -2.56 23.35
C SER A 344 -27.67 -3.40 24.59
N GLN A 345 -26.41 -3.44 25.04
CA GLN A 345 -25.94 -4.23 26.19
C GLN A 345 -26.15 -5.75 26.05
N ASN A 346 -26.21 -6.26 24.82
CA ASN A 346 -26.23 -7.70 24.58
C ASN A 346 -24.85 -8.32 24.83
N THR A 347 -24.82 -9.58 25.25
CA THR A 347 -23.57 -10.35 25.34
C THR A 347 -23.02 -10.64 23.94
N ILE A 348 -21.70 -10.77 23.82
CA ILE A 348 -21.04 -11.09 22.53
C ILE A 348 -21.59 -12.39 21.93
N GLU A 349 -21.87 -13.39 22.76
CA GLU A 349 -22.47 -14.66 22.33
C GLU A 349 -23.85 -14.47 21.70
N ASN A 350 -24.73 -13.67 22.33
CA ASN A 350 -26.06 -13.38 21.77
C ASN A 350 -25.96 -12.59 20.47
N ILE A 351 -25.06 -11.61 20.40
CA ILE A 351 -24.81 -10.82 19.20
C ILE A 351 -24.38 -11.73 18.04
N ILE A 352 -23.48 -12.68 18.32
CA ILE A 352 -23.02 -13.65 17.33
C ILE A 352 -24.16 -14.56 16.88
N ASN A 353 -24.97 -15.07 17.81
CA ASN A 353 -26.12 -15.90 17.49
C ASN A 353 -27.11 -15.15 16.58
N ASP A 354 -27.42 -13.89 16.89
CA ASP A 354 -28.28 -13.03 16.07
C ASP A 354 -27.70 -12.80 14.67
N ILE A 355 -26.39 -12.56 14.58
CA ILE A 355 -25.69 -12.39 13.31
C ILE A 355 -25.76 -13.68 12.49
N THR A 356 -25.44 -14.83 13.07
CA THR A 356 -25.47 -16.12 12.36
C THR A 356 -26.88 -16.57 11.97
N SER A 357 -27.91 -16.10 12.68
CA SER A 357 -29.31 -16.33 12.31
C SER A 357 -29.75 -15.46 11.13
N ASN A 358 -29.01 -14.40 10.81
CA ASN A 358 -29.30 -13.54 9.68
C ASN A 358 -28.93 -14.22 8.35
N ARG A 359 -29.81 -14.10 7.35
CA ARG A 359 -29.59 -14.64 5.99
C ARG A 359 -28.27 -14.20 5.36
N ASP A 360 -27.80 -12.99 5.70
CA ASP A 360 -26.55 -12.44 5.17
C ASP A 360 -25.30 -13.13 5.72
N PHE A 361 -25.39 -13.84 6.85
CA PHE A 361 -24.25 -14.39 7.60
C PHE A 361 -24.45 -15.83 8.10
N ASN A 362 -25.50 -16.53 7.68
CA ASN A 362 -25.80 -17.90 8.10
C ASN A 362 -24.75 -18.97 7.77
N TYR A 363 -23.78 -18.64 6.92
CA TYR A 363 -22.65 -19.50 6.58
C TYR A 363 -21.48 -19.37 7.56
N LEU A 364 -21.51 -18.39 8.48
CA LEU A 364 -20.47 -18.19 9.47
C LEU A 364 -20.52 -19.29 10.53
N LYS A 365 -19.36 -19.92 10.79
CA LYS A 365 -19.21 -20.99 11.76
C LYS A 365 -18.48 -20.48 12.98
N ILE A 366 -19.11 -20.60 14.15
CA ILE A 366 -18.55 -20.21 15.46
C ILE A 366 -17.81 -21.39 16.08
N GLY A 367 -16.76 -21.12 16.87
CA GLY A 367 -16.03 -22.17 17.59
C GLY A 367 -15.01 -22.95 16.74
N GLN A 368 -14.73 -22.52 15.51
CA GLN A 368 -13.54 -23.01 14.79
C GLN A 368 -12.29 -22.32 15.36
N GLU A 369 -11.84 -22.73 16.54
CA GLU A 369 -10.48 -22.42 16.97
C GLU A 369 -9.47 -23.33 16.26
N LYS A 370 -8.43 -22.66 15.74
CA LYS A 370 -7.03 -23.10 15.62
C LYS A 370 -6.81 -24.48 14.98
N LYS A 371 -6.47 -24.48 13.69
CA LYS A 371 -5.38 -25.37 13.26
C LYS A 371 -4.13 -24.90 14.00
N GLN A 372 -3.87 -25.45 15.19
CA GLN A 372 -2.52 -25.43 15.73
C GLN A 372 -1.65 -26.13 14.67
N ASP A 373 -0.67 -25.41 14.13
CA ASP A 373 0.43 -26.05 13.42
C ASP A 373 1.14 -26.95 14.45
N ASN A 374 0.69 -28.19 14.57
CA ASN A 374 1.31 -29.28 15.31
C ASN A 374 2.61 -29.73 14.62
N SER A 375 3.36 -28.79 14.05
CA SER A 375 4.70 -29.06 13.56
C SER A 375 5.65 -29.06 14.76
N CYS A 376 6.17 -30.25 15.11
CA CYS A 376 7.26 -30.45 16.07
C CYS A 376 8.61 -29.99 15.48
N GLU A 377 8.67 -28.78 14.95
CA GLU A 377 9.93 -28.16 14.55
C GLU A 377 10.59 -27.52 15.79
N GLN A 378 11.90 -27.70 15.93
CA GLN A 378 12.66 -27.18 17.09
C GLN A 378 12.79 -25.64 17.06
N ASP A 379 12.82 -25.04 15.86
CA ASP A 379 12.96 -23.60 15.69
C ASP A 379 11.64 -22.87 15.42
N PHE A 380 11.47 -21.70 16.03
CA PHE A 380 10.32 -20.84 15.75
C PHE A 380 10.45 -20.17 14.37
N LYS A 381 9.51 -20.47 13.46
CA LYS A 381 9.32 -19.71 12.21
C LYS A 381 8.98 -18.25 12.48
N THR A 382 9.27 -17.37 11.52
CA THR A 382 9.02 -15.92 11.57
C THR A 382 7.59 -15.58 12.02
N ASN A 383 6.56 -16.28 11.51
CA ASN A 383 5.16 -16.03 11.90
C ASN A 383 4.89 -16.41 13.36
N LYS A 384 5.46 -17.54 13.85
CA LYS A 384 5.33 -17.95 15.26
C LYS A 384 6.00 -16.93 16.17
N LYS A 385 7.17 -16.40 15.79
CA LYS A 385 7.87 -15.33 16.51
C LYS A 385 7.02 -14.05 16.60
N SER A 386 6.43 -13.60 15.48
CA SER A 386 5.51 -12.46 15.46
C SER A 386 4.29 -12.67 16.34
N GLU A 387 3.68 -13.85 16.30
CA GLU A 387 2.48 -14.19 17.09
C GLU A 387 2.75 -14.18 18.60
N ILE A 388 3.88 -14.77 19.03
CA ILE A 388 4.32 -14.75 20.42
C ILE A 388 4.50 -13.30 20.89
N TYR A 389 5.24 -12.50 20.11
CA TYR A 389 5.48 -11.10 20.45
C TYR A 389 4.17 -10.30 20.58
N ILE A 390 3.26 -10.41 19.61
CA ILE A 390 1.98 -9.70 19.64
C ILE A 390 1.16 -10.12 20.85
N ARG A 391 1.03 -11.43 21.12
CA ARG A 391 0.26 -11.94 22.26
C ARG A 391 0.78 -11.39 23.59
N ASP A 392 2.09 -11.41 23.79
CA ASP A 392 2.71 -11.07 25.08
C ASP A 392 2.76 -9.55 25.31
N THR A 393 2.82 -8.75 24.24
CA THR A 393 2.91 -7.28 24.36
C THR A 393 1.57 -6.57 24.27
N LEU A 394 0.63 -7.04 23.45
CA LEU A 394 -0.66 -6.39 23.26
C LEU A 394 -1.51 -6.37 24.54
N SER A 395 -1.39 -7.38 25.39
CA SER A 395 -2.10 -7.45 26.69
C SER A 395 -1.75 -6.28 27.62
N ASN A 396 -0.52 -5.77 27.53
CA ASN A 396 0.01 -4.67 28.34
C ASN A 396 0.03 -3.32 27.60
N ALA A 397 -0.50 -3.27 26.37
CA ALA A 397 -0.46 -2.05 25.56
C ALA A 397 -1.30 -0.91 26.19
N PRO A 398 -0.87 0.36 26.03
CA PRO A 398 -1.58 1.49 26.61
C PRO A 398 -2.99 1.62 26.03
N ARG A 399 -3.95 1.97 26.90
CA ARG A 399 -5.35 2.18 26.56
C ARG A 399 -5.79 3.60 26.84
N CYS A 400 -6.67 4.10 25.99
CA CYS A 400 -7.24 5.44 26.11
C CYS A 400 -8.10 5.54 27.36
N LYS A 401 -7.89 6.58 28.17
CA LYS A 401 -8.61 6.76 29.43
C LYS A 401 -10.09 7.14 29.29
N ILE A 402 -10.57 7.37 28.06
CA ILE A 402 -11.97 7.69 27.75
C ILE A 402 -12.72 6.47 27.22
N CYS A 403 -12.22 5.85 26.16
CA CYS A 403 -12.92 4.74 25.48
C CYS A 403 -12.36 3.35 25.79
N ASN A 404 -11.28 3.27 26.57
CA ASN A 404 -10.53 2.05 26.89
C ASN A 404 -10.00 1.26 25.68
N GLY A 405 -10.03 1.84 24.48
CA GLY A 405 -9.43 1.25 23.28
C GLY A 405 -7.90 1.36 23.27
N PHE A 406 -7.23 0.48 22.52
CA PHE A 406 -5.78 0.47 22.37
C PHE A 406 -5.25 1.75 21.71
N ILE A 407 -4.17 2.31 22.26
CA ILE A 407 -3.52 3.52 21.74
C ILE A 407 -2.33 3.15 20.87
N HIS A 408 -2.26 3.78 19.71
CA HIS A 408 -1.09 3.77 18.84
C HIS A 408 -0.26 5.05 19.03
N ARG A 409 1.08 4.95 18.94
CA ARG A 409 1.98 6.09 19.17
C ARG A 409 1.75 7.28 18.22
N ASN A 410 1.30 7.02 17.00
CA ASN A 410 1.03 8.07 16.01
C ASN A 410 -0.31 8.80 16.23
N SER A 411 -1.12 8.37 17.21
CA SER A 411 -2.42 8.95 17.55
C SER A 411 -2.59 9.11 19.06
N ILE A 412 -1.78 9.99 19.65
CA ILE A 412 -1.80 10.28 21.09
C ILE A 412 -2.04 11.76 21.34
N HIS A 413 -3.08 12.07 22.11
CA HIS A 413 -3.25 13.38 22.76
C HIS A 413 -3.08 13.26 24.27
N ILE A 414 -2.48 14.31 24.86
CA ILE A 414 -2.43 14.50 26.30
C ILE A 414 -3.62 15.38 26.69
N ASP A 415 -4.58 14.79 27.42
CA ASP A 415 -5.81 15.43 27.89
C ASP A 415 -5.74 15.68 29.40
N HIS A 416 -6.54 16.65 29.87
CA HIS A 416 -6.71 16.92 31.29
C HIS A 416 -7.87 16.09 31.84
N LYS A 417 -7.72 15.32 32.92
CA LYS A 417 -8.83 14.56 33.54
C LYS A 417 -10.00 15.48 33.88
N GLN A 418 -9.73 16.51 34.69
CA GLN A 418 -10.61 17.67 34.87
C GLN A 418 -10.28 18.72 33.82
N ARG A 419 -11.29 19.16 33.05
CA ARG A 419 -11.05 20.08 31.93
C ARG A 419 -10.53 21.41 32.43
N LYS A 420 -9.72 22.07 31.60
CA LYS A 420 -9.24 23.44 31.85
C LYS A 420 -10.40 24.43 32.10
N ARG A 421 -11.50 24.30 31.36
CA ARG A 421 -12.70 25.15 31.51
C ARG A 421 -13.43 24.93 32.84
N ASP A 422 -13.24 23.76 33.46
CA ASP A 422 -13.82 23.38 34.75
C ASP A 422 -12.81 23.63 35.91
N GLY A 423 -11.73 24.39 35.67
CA GLY A 423 -10.71 24.74 36.67
C GLY A 423 -9.56 23.75 36.82
N GLY A 424 -9.42 22.75 35.94
CA GLY A 424 -8.33 21.77 36.01
C GLY A 424 -6.94 22.37 35.71
N SER A 425 -5.95 22.02 36.53
CA SER A 425 -4.56 22.48 36.40
C SER A 425 -3.73 21.59 35.46
N ALA A 426 -2.66 22.13 34.86
CA ALA A 426 -1.75 21.39 33.97
C ALA A 426 -0.66 20.63 34.77
N THR A 427 -1.10 19.69 35.63
CA THR A 427 -0.22 18.84 36.44
C THR A 427 -0.15 17.42 35.86
N VAL A 428 0.91 16.68 36.19
CA VAL A 428 1.07 15.27 35.77
C VAL A 428 -0.11 14.43 36.27
N ASP A 429 -0.61 14.70 37.48
CA ASP A 429 -1.74 13.98 38.08
C ASP A 429 -3.06 14.24 37.36
N ASN A 430 -3.25 15.45 36.81
CA ASN A 430 -4.41 15.78 35.98
C ASN A 430 -4.19 15.37 34.51
N GLY A 431 -3.02 14.87 34.12
CA GLY A 431 -2.74 14.40 32.77
C GLY A 431 -3.26 12.99 32.50
N GLN A 432 -3.73 12.75 31.28
CA GLN A 432 -4.08 11.41 30.80
C GLN A 432 -3.88 11.25 29.29
N ILE A 433 -3.60 10.01 28.88
CA ILE A 433 -3.40 9.66 27.47
C ILE A 433 -4.75 9.28 26.86
N THR A 434 -5.07 9.90 25.72
CA THR A 434 -6.34 9.69 25.01
C THR A 434 -6.13 9.65 23.50
N HIS A 435 -7.08 9.08 22.76
CA HIS A 435 -7.13 9.24 21.31
C HIS A 435 -7.51 10.68 20.96
N PRO A 436 -7.03 11.23 19.82
CA PRO A 436 -7.35 12.59 19.40
C PRO A 436 -8.84 12.90 19.38
N TYR A 437 -9.65 12.06 18.71
CA TYR A 437 -11.11 12.25 18.66
C TYR A 437 -11.78 12.11 20.04
N CYS A 438 -11.27 11.24 20.91
CA CYS A 438 -11.81 11.12 22.27
C CYS A 438 -11.64 12.42 23.06
N ASN A 439 -10.47 13.06 22.93
CA ASN A 439 -10.19 14.35 23.54
C ASN A 439 -11.00 15.48 22.89
N SER A 440 -10.86 15.68 21.58
CA SER A 440 -11.36 16.88 20.92
C SER A 440 -12.84 16.83 20.52
N GLY A 441 -13.35 15.66 20.14
CA GLY A 441 -14.70 15.51 19.55
C GLY A 441 -15.71 14.79 20.42
N TYR A 442 -15.28 13.83 21.25
CA TYR A 442 -16.19 13.04 22.09
C TYR A 442 -16.40 13.66 23.47
N LYS A 443 -15.30 14.01 24.15
CA LYS A 443 -15.37 14.59 25.49
C LYS A 443 -15.89 16.03 25.44
N ASN A 444 -15.37 16.86 24.53
CA ASN A 444 -15.48 18.32 24.61
C ASN A 444 -16.88 18.91 24.41
#